data_AF-A0A6J6CY90-F1
#
_entry.id   AF-A0A6J6CY90-F1
#
_cell.length_a   1.000
_cell.length_b   1.000
_cell.length_c   1.000
_cell.angle_alpha   90.00
_cell.angle_beta   90.00
_cell.angle_gamma   90.00
#
_symmetry.space_group_name_H-M   'P 1'
#
loop_
_entity.id
_entity.type
_entity.pdbx_description
1 polymer ?
#
loop_
_entity_poly.entity_id
_entity_poly.type
_entity_poly.pdbx_seq_one_letter_code
_entity_poly.pdbx_strand_id
1 'polypeptide(L)'
;MRGRRAWADTRADERAGVIEWNAPDGARANWLRGAGATRAELTIMWAGALVGIGYVAVMYARSDPGDWSWWQYALAAFLAWDLVGGAVSNASNSTKRQYFGAGFAHVGGAARIIRAPIAFTALHLHPFLIVALYPHGTWGWAIGMYVGAVVGAVLVDRVVPQYLQRPAAMLVFCTVMLWSRSWTAPPGWEWFAAIFLAKLILAHAVREEPYRPAPGT
;
A
#
# COMPACT_ATOMS: atom_id res chain seq x y z
N MET A 1 -46.75 21.47 11.67
CA MET A 1 -46.15 20.31 10.96
C MET A 1 -44.85 19.93 11.66
N ARG A 2 -44.96 19.12 12.71
CA ARG A 2 -43.86 18.41 13.38
C ARG A 2 -43.81 17.00 12.80
N GLY A 3 -42.61 16.43 12.66
CA GLY A 3 -42.47 14.98 12.45
C GLY A 3 -41.67 14.59 11.20
N ARG A 4 -40.35 14.85 11.22
CA ARG A 4 -39.36 14.13 10.39
C ARG A 4 -38.00 14.06 11.10
N ARG A 5 -38.00 13.62 12.36
CA ARG A 5 -36.79 13.30 13.15
C ARG A 5 -37.11 12.16 14.11
N ALA A 6 -37.10 10.91 13.65
CA ALA A 6 -37.21 9.74 14.56
C ALA A 6 -36.95 8.35 13.90
N TRP A 7 -36.08 8.24 12.87
CA TRP A 7 -35.88 6.91 12.21
C TRP A 7 -34.44 6.60 11.80
N ALA A 8 -33.43 7.12 12.49
CA ALA A 8 -32.04 6.78 12.15
C ALA A 8 -31.10 6.74 13.35
N ASP A 9 -31.57 6.23 14.50
CA ASP A 9 -30.68 6.09 15.65
C ASP A 9 -31.01 4.84 16.45
N THR A 10 -29.99 3.98 16.65
CA THR A 10 -29.87 2.80 17.55
C THR A 10 -29.04 1.63 16.96
N ARG A 11 -28.63 1.66 15.69
CA ARG A 11 -27.60 0.72 15.14
C ARG A 11 -26.41 1.39 14.44
N ALA A 12 -26.37 2.72 14.43
CA ALA A 12 -25.36 3.49 13.71
C ALA A 12 -24.04 3.65 14.48
N ASP A 13 -23.99 3.29 15.77
CA ASP A 13 -22.91 3.68 16.68
C ASP A 13 -21.82 2.60 16.88
N GLU A 14 -22.19 1.31 16.97
CA GLU A 14 -21.22 0.24 17.32
C GLU A 14 -20.12 -0.03 16.26
N ARG A 15 -20.32 0.42 15.01
CA ARG A 15 -19.33 0.31 13.93
C ARG A 15 -18.72 1.66 13.53
N ALA A 16 -19.15 2.76 14.17
CA ALA A 16 -18.68 4.08 13.79
C ALA A 16 -17.25 4.29 14.31
N GLY A 17 -16.30 4.36 13.37
CA GLY A 17 -14.95 4.77 13.70
C GLY A 17 -14.89 6.28 13.95
N VAL A 18 -14.07 6.71 14.90
CA VAL A 18 -13.76 8.13 15.13
C VAL A 18 -12.50 8.49 14.37
N ILE A 19 -12.51 9.63 13.66
CA ILE A 19 -11.32 10.16 13.00
C ILE A 19 -10.33 10.60 14.07
N GLU A 20 -9.14 10.00 14.08
CA GLU A 20 -8.09 10.31 15.05
C GLU A 20 -6.75 10.37 14.32
N TRP A 21 -6.14 11.56 14.25
CA TRP A 21 -4.86 11.76 13.56
C TRP A 21 -3.65 11.48 14.44
N ASN A 22 -3.80 11.51 15.76
CA ASN A 22 -2.71 11.30 16.69
C ASN A 22 -2.60 9.83 17.08
N ALA A 23 -1.37 9.32 17.17
CA ALA A 23 -1.20 8.02 17.77
C ALA A 23 -1.51 8.08 19.27
N PRO A 24 -1.92 6.96 19.89
CA PRO A 24 -2.09 6.88 21.34
C PRO A 24 -0.83 7.36 22.08
N ASP A 25 -1.02 7.94 23.25
CA ASP A 25 0.09 8.42 24.08
C ASP A 25 1.11 7.30 24.33
N GLY A 26 2.40 7.65 24.19
CA GLY A 26 3.50 6.70 24.34
C GLY A 26 3.70 5.73 23.16
N ALA A 27 2.87 5.77 22.12
CA ALA A 27 3.07 4.94 20.93
C ALA A 27 4.35 5.34 20.20
N ARG A 28 5.25 4.37 20.04
CA ARG A 28 6.49 4.55 19.26
C ARG A 28 6.21 4.40 17.78
N ALA A 29 6.98 5.12 16.96
CA ALA A 29 6.94 4.97 15.53
C ALA A 29 7.29 3.52 15.12
N ASN A 30 6.53 2.97 14.19
CA ASN A 30 6.79 1.66 13.60
C ASN A 30 6.51 1.71 12.10
N TRP A 31 7.53 1.40 11.31
CA TRP A 31 7.49 1.60 9.86
C TRP A 31 6.84 0.46 9.09
N LEU A 32 6.62 -0.69 9.74
CA LEU A 32 5.94 -1.84 9.13
C LEU A 32 4.43 -1.82 9.36
N ARG A 33 3.97 -1.21 10.45
CA ARG A 33 2.57 -1.30 10.93
C ARG A 33 1.95 0.03 11.37
N GLY A 34 2.70 1.13 11.35
CA GLY A 34 2.24 2.40 11.90
C GLY A 34 2.22 2.43 13.44
N ALA A 35 2.15 3.65 13.97
CA ALA A 35 2.15 3.86 15.41
C ALA A 35 0.78 3.56 16.04
N GLY A 36 0.80 2.77 17.11
CA GLY A 36 -0.40 2.43 17.88
C GLY A 36 -1.42 1.62 17.09
N ALA A 37 -0.98 0.77 16.17
CA ALA A 37 -1.84 -0.18 15.46
C ALA A 37 -2.61 -1.07 16.45
N THR A 38 -3.90 -1.20 16.22
CA THR A 38 -4.78 -2.10 16.98
C THR A 38 -4.46 -3.56 16.65
N ARG A 39 -4.91 -4.50 17.49
CA ARG A 39 -4.79 -5.93 17.21
C ARG A 39 -5.48 -6.31 15.89
N ALA A 40 -6.63 -5.71 15.60
CA ALA A 40 -7.36 -5.95 14.34
C ALA A 40 -6.56 -5.48 13.12
N GLU A 41 -5.99 -4.27 13.16
CA GLU A 41 -5.09 -3.78 12.09
C GLU A 41 -3.91 -4.73 11.89
N LEU A 42 -3.25 -5.16 12.98
CA LEU A 42 -2.12 -6.09 12.90
C LEU A 42 -2.50 -7.42 12.28
N THR A 43 -3.64 -7.99 12.65
CA THR A 43 -4.12 -9.24 12.07
C THR A 43 -4.29 -9.11 10.57
N ILE A 44 -4.91 -8.03 10.08
CA ILE A 44 -5.13 -7.82 8.64
C ILE A 44 -3.80 -7.58 7.91
N MET A 45 -2.87 -6.81 8.48
CA MET A 45 -1.53 -6.61 7.93
C MET A 45 -0.76 -7.93 7.76
N TRP A 46 -0.71 -8.74 8.82
CA TRP A 46 -0.04 -10.03 8.78
C TRP A 46 -0.74 -11.02 7.84
N ALA A 47 -2.08 -11.00 7.79
CA ALA A 47 -2.83 -11.79 6.81
C ALA A 47 -2.46 -11.39 5.37
N GLY A 48 -2.35 -10.10 5.06
CA GLY A 48 -1.89 -9.62 3.74
C GLY A 48 -0.49 -10.13 3.39
N ALA A 49 0.45 -10.00 4.32
CA ALA A 49 1.80 -10.54 4.20
C ALA A 49 1.80 -12.06 3.92
N LEU A 50 1.03 -12.83 4.69
CA LEU A 50 0.92 -14.28 4.53
C LEU A 50 0.22 -14.68 3.22
N VAL A 51 -0.76 -13.91 2.75
CA VAL A 51 -1.40 -14.12 1.44
C VAL A 51 -0.39 -13.93 0.31
N GLY A 52 0.45 -12.90 0.36
CA GLY A 52 1.51 -12.69 -0.62
C GLY A 52 2.52 -13.83 -0.66
N ILE A 53 3.03 -14.26 0.50
CA ILE A 53 3.94 -15.40 0.60
C ILE A 53 3.26 -16.70 0.13
N GLY A 54 2.02 -16.93 0.57
CA GLY A 54 1.25 -18.12 0.22
C GLY A 54 0.98 -18.22 -1.27
N TYR A 55 0.74 -17.09 -1.95
CA TYR A 55 0.61 -17.07 -3.40
C TYR A 55 1.89 -17.54 -4.10
N VAL A 56 3.06 -17.04 -3.69
CA VAL A 56 4.35 -17.49 -4.23
C VAL A 56 4.62 -18.96 -3.92
N ALA A 57 4.24 -19.45 -2.73
CA ALA A 57 4.35 -20.86 -2.38
C ALA A 57 3.49 -21.77 -3.28
N VAL A 58 2.27 -21.33 -3.62
CA VAL A 58 1.41 -22.03 -4.58
C VAL A 58 2.02 -22.01 -5.99
N MET A 59 2.64 -20.91 -6.40
CA MET A 59 3.36 -20.85 -7.67
C MET A 59 4.52 -21.86 -7.70
N TYR A 60 5.35 -21.88 -6.66
CA TYR A 60 6.44 -22.85 -6.52
C TYR A 60 5.95 -24.30 -6.57
N ALA A 61 4.84 -24.61 -5.89
CA ALA A 61 4.29 -25.96 -5.89
C ALA A 61 3.71 -26.40 -7.25
N ARG A 62 3.43 -25.45 -8.15
CA ARG A 62 2.86 -25.69 -9.48
C ARG A 62 3.87 -25.50 -10.62
N SER A 63 5.07 -25.05 -10.32
CA SER A 63 6.08 -24.76 -11.34
C SER A 63 6.77 -26.02 -11.83
N ASP A 64 7.15 -26.01 -13.10
CA ASP A 64 7.97 -27.06 -13.68
C ASP A 64 9.45 -26.89 -13.27
N PRO A 65 10.23 -27.99 -13.23
CA PRO A 65 11.65 -27.92 -12.96
C PRO A 65 12.36 -27.00 -13.96
N GLY A 66 12.99 -25.94 -13.45
CA GLY A 66 13.74 -24.97 -14.27
C GLY A 66 13.01 -23.67 -14.57
N ASP A 67 11.74 -23.51 -14.16
CA ASP A 67 11.01 -22.25 -14.31
C ASP A 67 11.77 -21.11 -13.62
N TRP A 68 11.95 -21.21 -12.30
CA TRP A 68 12.82 -20.36 -11.50
C TRP A 68 13.72 -21.21 -10.58
N SER A 69 14.88 -20.68 -10.23
CA SER A 69 15.74 -21.18 -9.16
C SER A 69 15.07 -21.01 -7.80
N TRP A 70 15.40 -21.87 -6.82
CA TRP A 70 14.85 -21.77 -5.46
C TRP A 70 15.03 -20.38 -4.81
N TRP A 71 16.16 -19.70 -5.08
CA TRP A 71 16.43 -18.37 -4.53
C TRP A 71 15.56 -17.28 -5.18
N GLN A 72 15.15 -17.47 -6.44
CA GLN A 72 14.19 -16.58 -7.11
C GLN A 72 12.81 -16.73 -6.48
N TYR A 73 12.40 -17.93 -6.04
CA TYR A 73 11.18 -18.07 -5.24
C TYR A 73 11.31 -17.43 -3.86
N ALA A 74 12.46 -17.55 -3.19
CA ALA A 74 12.70 -16.88 -1.92
C ALA A 74 12.66 -15.35 -2.05
N LEU A 75 13.29 -14.80 -3.10
CA LEU A 75 13.22 -13.37 -3.42
C LEU A 75 11.78 -12.96 -3.76
N ALA A 76 11.06 -13.73 -4.58
CA ALA A 76 9.67 -13.43 -4.92
C ALA A 76 8.77 -13.44 -3.69
N ALA A 77 8.96 -14.36 -2.75
CA ALA A 77 8.23 -14.40 -1.49
C ALA A 77 8.52 -13.17 -0.62
N PHE A 78 9.79 -12.72 -0.57
CA PHE A 78 10.16 -11.48 0.12
C PHE A 78 9.52 -10.26 -0.53
N LEU A 79 9.55 -10.14 -1.86
CA LEU A 79 8.91 -9.03 -2.57
C LEU A 79 7.38 -9.10 -2.43
N ALA A 80 6.77 -10.28 -2.44
CA ALA A 80 5.33 -10.43 -2.21
C ALA A 80 4.92 -10.06 -0.78
N TRP A 81 5.73 -10.41 0.22
CA TRP A 81 5.57 -9.96 1.59
C TRP A 81 5.59 -8.43 1.69
N ASP A 82 6.60 -7.79 1.09
CA ASP A 82 6.72 -6.33 1.06
C ASP A 82 5.55 -5.69 0.31
N LEU A 83 5.24 -6.16 -0.90
CA LEU A 83 4.24 -5.54 -1.77
C LEU A 83 2.83 -5.72 -1.23
N VAL A 84 2.42 -6.96 -0.94
CA VAL A 84 1.05 -7.25 -0.48
C VAL A 84 0.88 -6.83 0.98
N GLY A 85 1.80 -7.25 1.85
CA GLY A 85 1.78 -6.85 3.26
C GLY A 85 1.93 -5.34 3.43
N GLY A 86 2.87 -4.73 2.72
CA GLY A 86 3.07 -3.29 2.75
C GLY A 86 1.93 -2.48 2.13
N ALA A 87 1.23 -2.98 1.10
CA ALA A 87 0.02 -2.33 0.59
C ALA A 87 -1.05 -2.25 1.69
N VAL A 88 -1.29 -3.37 2.37
CA VAL A 88 -2.28 -3.46 3.46
C VAL A 88 -1.86 -2.60 4.65
N SER A 89 -0.57 -2.64 5.03
CA SER A 89 -0.03 -1.79 6.10
C SER A 89 -0.16 -0.31 5.77
N ASN A 90 0.19 0.11 4.55
CA ASN A 90 0.10 1.51 4.13
C ASN A 90 -1.35 2.02 4.10
N ALA A 91 -2.30 1.15 3.76
CA ALA A 91 -3.72 1.47 3.74
C ALA A 91 -4.33 1.59 5.15
N SER A 92 -3.65 1.12 6.19
CA SER A 92 -4.19 1.12 7.56
C SER A 92 -4.24 2.53 8.18
N ASN A 93 -5.22 2.72 9.07
CA ASN A 93 -5.40 3.97 9.80
C ASN A 93 -4.15 4.34 10.64
N SER A 94 -3.53 3.37 11.31
CA SER A 94 -2.28 3.56 12.06
C SER A 94 -1.12 4.06 11.22
N THR A 95 -1.00 3.60 9.98
CA THR A 95 0.04 4.10 9.07
C THR A 95 -0.31 5.49 8.54
N LYS A 96 -1.57 5.76 8.18
CA LYS A 96 -2.01 7.11 7.78
C LYS A 96 -1.75 8.16 8.88
N ARG A 97 -2.04 7.84 10.15
CA ARG A 97 -1.69 8.70 11.29
C ARG A 97 -0.19 8.96 11.37
N GLN A 98 0.64 7.93 11.25
CA GLN A 98 2.09 8.09 11.37
C GLN A 98 2.68 8.92 10.22
N TYR A 99 2.14 8.78 9.01
CA TYR A 99 2.67 9.50 7.85
C TYR A 99 2.21 10.96 7.81
N PHE A 100 0.91 11.19 8.04
CA PHE A 100 0.28 12.50 7.83
C PHE A 100 -0.08 13.25 9.12
N GLY A 101 -0.04 12.59 10.28
CA GLY A 101 -0.34 13.19 11.58
C GLY A 101 0.80 14.06 12.12
N ALA A 102 0.44 15.09 12.88
CA ALA A 102 1.39 16.06 13.44
C ALA A 102 2.34 15.44 14.48
N GLY A 103 1.87 14.44 15.24
CA GLY A 103 2.65 13.79 16.30
C GLY A 103 3.96 13.13 15.85
N PHE A 104 4.10 12.87 14.54
CA PHE A 104 5.33 12.32 13.96
C PHE A 104 6.02 13.30 13.01
N ALA A 105 5.72 14.61 13.07
CA ALA A 105 6.37 15.61 12.24
C ALA A 105 7.90 15.69 12.49
N HIS A 106 8.36 15.41 13.71
CA HIS A 106 9.72 15.65 14.17
C HIS A 106 10.66 14.43 14.18
N VAL A 107 10.23 13.27 13.67
CA VAL A 107 11.11 12.09 13.57
C VAL A 107 12.21 12.31 12.53
N GLY A 108 13.47 12.08 12.93
CA GLY A 108 14.66 12.30 12.09
C GLY A 108 14.94 11.18 11.05
N GLY A 109 15.88 11.45 10.15
CA GLY A 109 16.51 10.46 9.26
C GLY A 109 15.55 9.72 8.31
N ALA A 110 15.63 8.38 8.32
CA ALA A 110 14.86 7.47 7.47
C ALA A 110 13.33 7.66 7.57
N ALA A 111 12.84 8.16 8.70
CA ALA A 111 11.43 8.48 8.88
C ALA A 111 10.94 9.55 7.90
N ARG A 112 11.78 10.53 7.54
CA ARG A 112 11.42 11.57 6.57
C ARG A 112 11.22 10.98 5.17
N ILE A 113 12.04 10.01 4.80
CA ILE A 113 11.97 9.32 3.51
C ILE A 113 10.70 8.48 3.43
N ILE A 114 10.44 7.67 4.46
CA ILE A 114 9.27 6.77 4.49
C ILE A 114 7.95 7.55 4.49
N ARG A 115 7.93 8.75 5.07
CA ARG A 115 6.75 9.63 5.09
C ARG A 115 6.57 10.43 3.80
N ALA A 116 7.62 10.59 2.99
CA ALA A 116 7.56 11.36 1.75
C ALA A 116 7.10 10.46 0.60
N PRO A 117 5.88 10.65 0.04
CA PRO A 117 5.34 9.76 -0.99
C PRO A 117 6.27 9.56 -2.18
N ILE A 118 6.89 10.65 -2.65
CA ILE A 118 7.80 10.62 -3.79
C ILE A 118 9.08 9.82 -3.45
N ALA A 119 9.70 10.08 -2.30
CA ALA A 119 10.96 9.42 -1.93
C ALA A 119 10.75 7.93 -1.62
N PHE A 120 9.66 7.60 -0.91
CA PHE A 120 9.25 6.24 -0.67
C PHE A 120 9.06 5.50 -2.00
N THR A 121 8.26 6.05 -2.91
CA THR A 121 8.01 5.47 -4.24
C THR A 121 9.29 5.31 -5.06
N ALA A 122 10.16 6.32 -5.09
CA ALA A 122 11.39 6.30 -5.87
C ALA A 122 12.39 5.21 -5.43
N LEU A 123 12.38 4.84 -4.14
CA LEU A 123 13.22 3.77 -3.60
C LEU A 123 12.70 2.36 -3.92
N HIS A 124 11.46 2.21 -4.39
CA HIS A 124 10.90 0.90 -4.73
C HIS A 124 11.33 0.49 -6.15
N LEU A 125 12.61 0.14 -6.30
CA LEU A 125 13.24 -0.31 -7.55
C LEU A 125 12.89 -1.76 -7.94
N HIS A 126 11.84 -2.32 -7.34
CA HIS A 126 11.33 -3.66 -7.58
C HIS A 126 11.15 -3.99 -9.08
N PRO A 127 10.58 -3.12 -9.94
CA PRO A 127 10.41 -3.46 -11.35
C PRO A 127 11.74 -3.78 -12.05
N PHE A 128 12.81 -3.05 -11.70
CA PHE A 128 14.14 -3.25 -12.28
C PHE A 128 14.82 -4.51 -11.73
N LEU A 129 14.68 -4.78 -10.43
CA LEU A 129 15.16 -6.02 -9.82
C LEU A 129 14.51 -7.24 -10.49
N ILE A 130 13.21 -7.17 -10.76
CA ILE A 130 12.47 -8.26 -11.40
C ILE A 130 12.99 -8.49 -12.82
N VAL A 131 13.06 -7.45 -13.66
CA VAL A 131 13.53 -7.62 -15.05
C VAL A 131 15.00 -8.06 -15.14
N ALA A 132 15.84 -7.64 -14.19
CA ALA A 132 17.25 -8.03 -14.15
C ALA A 132 17.45 -9.49 -13.73
N LEU A 133 16.57 -10.04 -12.90
CA LEU A 133 16.78 -11.32 -12.23
C LEU A 133 15.84 -12.43 -12.69
N TYR A 134 14.77 -12.13 -13.43
CA TYR A 134 13.77 -13.11 -13.87
C TYR A 134 13.72 -13.18 -15.41
N PRO A 135 13.43 -14.38 -15.97
CA PRO A 135 13.45 -14.57 -17.41
C PRO A 135 12.33 -13.81 -18.11
N HIS A 136 12.54 -13.50 -19.40
CA HIS A 136 11.55 -12.92 -20.32
C HIS A 136 10.96 -11.55 -19.93
N GLY A 137 11.55 -10.86 -18.95
CA GLY A 137 11.20 -9.48 -18.63
C GLY A 137 11.67 -8.48 -19.69
N THR A 138 10.89 -7.41 -19.90
CA THR A 138 11.27 -6.30 -20.78
C THR A 138 11.60 -5.04 -19.98
N TRP A 139 12.68 -4.34 -20.33
CA TRP A 139 13.04 -3.08 -19.68
C TRP A 139 11.97 -2.01 -19.84
N GLY A 140 11.23 -2.02 -20.95
CA GLY A 140 10.09 -1.12 -21.17
C GLY A 140 8.98 -1.31 -20.13
N TRP A 141 8.68 -2.56 -19.74
CA TRP A 141 7.75 -2.84 -18.64
C TRP A 141 8.26 -2.26 -17.32
N ALA A 142 9.53 -2.49 -16.97
CA ALA A 142 10.10 -1.99 -15.71
C ALA A 142 10.13 -0.46 -15.63
N ILE A 143 10.62 0.20 -16.68
CA ILE A 143 10.65 1.67 -16.81
C ILE A 143 9.23 2.21 -16.69
N GLY A 144 8.29 1.58 -17.40
CA GLY A 144 6.88 1.89 -17.35
C GLY A 144 6.24 1.91 -15.97
N MET A 145 6.40 0.80 -15.25
CA MET A 145 5.87 0.66 -13.91
C MET A 145 6.51 1.65 -12.95
N TYR A 146 7.82 1.85 -13.06
CA TYR A 146 8.55 2.80 -12.23
C TYR A 146 8.11 4.25 -12.50
N VAL A 147 8.12 4.68 -13.76
CA VAL A 147 7.71 6.04 -14.15
C VAL A 147 6.24 6.28 -13.80
N GLY A 148 5.35 5.33 -14.07
CA GLY A 148 3.94 5.44 -13.73
C GLY A 148 3.71 5.62 -12.23
N ALA A 149 4.43 4.88 -11.39
CA ALA A 149 4.37 5.05 -9.94
C ALA A 149 4.97 6.38 -9.48
N VAL A 150 6.16 6.76 -9.95
CA VAL A 150 6.81 8.00 -9.51
C VAL A 150 6.01 9.23 -9.95
N VAL A 151 5.56 9.30 -11.20
CA VAL A 151 4.70 10.38 -11.70
C VAL A 151 3.38 10.39 -10.94
N GLY A 152 2.77 9.22 -10.71
CA GLY A 152 1.56 9.09 -9.90
C GLY A 152 1.71 9.68 -8.49
N ALA A 153 2.80 9.35 -7.81
CA ALA A 153 3.09 9.87 -6.47
C ALA A 153 3.32 11.39 -6.50
N VAL A 154 4.03 11.91 -7.50
CA VAL A 154 4.22 13.36 -7.69
C VAL A 154 2.89 14.07 -7.93
N LEU A 155 2.02 13.53 -8.79
CA LEU A 155 0.70 14.11 -9.07
C LEU A 155 -0.15 14.17 -7.80
N VAL A 156 -0.26 13.07 -7.06
CA VAL A 156 -1.07 12.99 -5.84
C VAL A 156 -0.51 13.88 -4.73
N ASP A 157 0.81 13.90 -4.52
CA ASP A 157 1.47 14.63 -3.43
C ASP A 157 1.60 16.14 -3.69
N ARG A 158 1.85 16.56 -4.94
CA ARG A 158 2.25 17.94 -5.27
C ARG A 158 1.26 18.73 -6.11
N VAL A 159 0.36 18.06 -6.82
CA VAL A 159 -0.51 18.73 -7.81
C VAL A 159 -1.97 18.65 -7.39
N VAL A 160 -2.42 17.48 -6.93
CA VAL A 160 -3.83 17.24 -6.65
C VAL A 160 -4.21 17.75 -5.26
N PRO A 161 -5.24 18.60 -5.12
CA PRO A 161 -5.71 19.04 -3.81
C PRO A 161 -6.31 17.86 -3.03
N GLN A 162 -6.20 17.88 -1.69
CA GLN A 162 -6.51 16.73 -0.83
C GLN A 162 -7.89 16.10 -1.10
N TYR A 163 -8.93 16.90 -1.32
CA TYR A 163 -10.30 16.40 -1.57
C TYR A 163 -10.44 15.59 -2.87
N LEU A 164 -9.49 15.71 -3.81
CA LEU A 164 -9.44 14.97 -5.07
C LEU A 164 -8.37 13.86 -5.08
N GLN A 165 -7.57 13.70 -4.02
CA GLN A 165 -6.46 12.75 -4.05
C GLN A 165 -6.93 11.31 -4.27
N ARG A 166 -8.03 10.88 -3.63
CA ARG A 166 -8.57 9.52 -3.81
C ARG A 166 -8.99 9.23 -5.27
N PRO A 167 -9.86 10.04 -5.91
CA PRO A 167 -10.23 9.81 -7.30
C PRO A 167 -9.07 10.01 -8.28
N ALA A 168 -8.14 10.94 -8.03
CA ALA A 168 -6.98 11.12 -8.90
C ALA A 168 -6.00 9.93 -8.81
N ALA A 169 -5.75 9.43 -7.60
CA ALA A 169 -4.93 8.23 -7.38
C ALA A 169 -5.55 7.00 -8.07
N MET A 170 -6.88 6.86 -8.01
CA MET A 170 -7.60 5.82 -8.75
C MET A 170 -7.48 6.00 -10.27
N LEU A 171 -7.59 7.22 -10.78
CA LEU A 171 -7.39 7.50 -12.21
C LEU A 171 -5.98 7.12 -12.68
N VAL A 172 -4.96 7.49 -11.90
CA VAL A 172 -3.56 7.08 -12.15
C VAL A 172 -3.44 5.56 -12.15
N PHE A 173 -3.97 4.88 -11.13
CA PHE A 173 -3.96 3.42 -11.03
C PHE A 173 -4.58 2.78 -12.29
N CYS A 174 -5.80 3.17 -12.66
CA CYS A 174 -6.47 2.65 -13.85
C CYS A 174 -5.68 2.93 -15.13
N THR A 175 -5.14 4.13 -15.28
CA THR A 175 -4.39 4.54 -16.48
C THR A 175 -3.11 3.72 -16.64
N VAL A 176 -2.31 3.62 -15.58
CA VAL A 176 -1.05 2.85 -15.61
C VAL A 176 -1.35 1.36 -15.78
N MET A 177 -2.47 0.87 -15.23
CA MET A 177 -2.87 -0.52 -15.41
C MET A 177 -3.31 -0.87 -16.83
N LEU A 178 -4.08 0.00 -17.49
CA LEU A 178 -4.41 -0.17 -18.89
C LEU A 178 -3.15 -0.08 -19.76
N TRP A 179 -2.27 0.87 -19.47
CA TRP A 179 -0.99 1.00 -20.16
C TRP A 179 -0.11 -0.25 -19.97
N SER A 180 -0.07 -0.83 -18.78
CA SER A 180 0.74 -2.03 -18.49
C SER A 180 0.35 -3.22 -19.34
N ARG A 181 -0.88 -3.27 -19.87
CA ARG A 181 -1.33 -4.34 -20.79
C ARG A 181 -0.65 -4.29 -22.15
N SER A 182 -0.04 -3.17 -22.51
CA SER A 182 0.75 -3.00 -23.73
C SER A 182 2.14 -3.64 -23.64
N TRP A 183 2.52 -4.13 -22.45
CA TRP A 183 3.82 -4.71 -22.18
C TRP A 183 3.68 -6.08 -21.54
N THR A 184 4.52 -7.02 -21.96
CA THR A 184 4.59 -8.34 -21.32
C THR A 184 5.36 -8.23 -20.00
N ALA A 185 4.68 -8.56 -18.91
CA ALA A 185 5.34 -8.78 -17.63
C ALA A 185 6.20 -10.06 -17.72
N PRO A 186 7.31 -10.14 -16.98
CA PRO A 186 8.02 -11.40 -16.76
C PRO A 186 7.02 -12.48 -16.27
N PRO A 187 7.10 -13.72 -16.77
CA PRO A 187 6.21 -14.81 -16.34
C PRO A 187 6.22 -14.95 -14.82
N GLY A 188 5.04 -15.02 -14.21
CA GLY A 188 4.87 -15.11 -12.77
C GLY A 188 4.83 -13.77 -12.02
N TRP A 189 5.04 -12.65 -12.72
CA TRP A 189 4.98 -11.29 -12.18
C TRP A 189 3.79 -10.47 -12.72
N GLU A 190 2.78 -11.11 -13.30
CA GLU A 190 1.63 -10.45 -13.91
C GLU A 190 0.79 -9.67 -12.88
N TRP A 191 0.78 -10.13 -11.62
CA TRP A 191 0.10 -9.50 -10.50
C TRP A 191 0.84 -8.27 -9.94
N PHE A 192 2.14 -8.14 -10.25
CA PHE A 192 3.04 -7.15 -9.65
C PHE A 192 2.50 -5.73 -9.81
N ALA A 193 2.14 -5.36 -11.04
CA ALA A 193 1.78 -4.01 -11.39
C ALA A 193 0.58 -3.50 -10.57
N ALA A 194 -0.43 -4.35 -10.35
CA ALA A 194 -1.60 -4.02 -9.55
C ALA A 194 -1.22 -3.76 -8.09
N ILE A 195 -0.48 -4.67 -7.46
CA ILE A 195 -0.12 -4.52 -6.03
C ILE A 195 0.90 -3.40 -5.82
N PHE A 196 1.85 -3.25 -6.73
CA PHE A 196 2.86 -2.19 -6.70
C PHE A 196 2.21 -0.80 -6.75
N LEU A 197 1.31 -0.57 -7.69
CA LEU A 197 0.59 0.70 -7.81
C LEU A 197 -0.39 0.90 -6.64
N ALA A 198 -1.07 -0.16 -6.19
CA ALA A 198 -1.93 -0.07 -5.02
C ALA A 198 -1.13 0.34 -3.77
N LYS A 199 0.04 -0.27 -3.53
CA LYS A 199 0.92 0.05 -2.39
C LYS A 199 1.40 1.50 -2.42
N LEU A 200 1.91 1.95 -3.56
CA LEU A 200 2.61 3.22 -3.67
C LEU A 200 1.65 4.40 -3.88
N ILE A 201 0.65 4.21 -4.73
CA ILE A 201 -0.28 5.29 -5.09
C ILE A 201 -1.48 5.30 -4.16
N LEU A 202 -2.29 4.24 -4.18
CA LEU A 202 -3.56 4.22 -3.46
C LEU A 202 -3.36 4.21 -1.94
N ALA A 203 -2.43 3.37 -1.46
CA ALA A 203 -2.25 3.12 -0.04
C ALA A 203 -1.25 4.09 0.62
N HIS A 204 -0.15 4.47 -0.03
CA HIS A 204 0.87 5.32 0.58
C HIS A 204 0.67 6.81 0.28
N ALA A 205 0.58 7.19 -1.00
CA ALA A 205 0.59 8.60 -1.40
C ALA A 205 -0.68 9.39 -1.02
N VAL A 206 -1.84 8.72 -0.96
CA VAL A 206 -3.11 9.38 -0.64
C VAL A 206 -3.21 9.67 0.86
N ARG A 207 -3.46 10.94 1.20
CA ARG A 207 -3.84 11.33 2.56
C ARG A 207 -5.33 11.05 2.79
N GLU A 208 -5.63 10.13 3.70
CA GLU A 208 -7.00 9.71 4.04
C GLU A 208 -7.23 9.82 5.53
N GLU A 209 -8.49 10.04 5.94
CA GLU A 209 -8.90 10.12 7.34
C GLU A 209 -8.63 8.78 8.05
N PRO A 210 -7.80 8.78 9.11
CA PRO A 210 -7.56 7.59 9.90
C PRO A 210 -8.65 7.40 10.96
N TYR A 211 -9.42 6.32 10.85
CA TYR A 211 -10.44 5.95 11.83
C TYR A 211 -9.89 5.02 12.94
N ARG A 212 -10.46 5.11 14.14
CA ARG A 212 -10.26 4.17 15.26
C ARG A 212 -11.60 3.73 15.85
N PRO A 213 -11.66 2.56 16.50
CA PRO A 213 -12.84 2.17 17.29
C PRO A 213 -13.17 3.24 18.33
N ALA A 214 -14.46 3.50 18.55
CA ALA A 214 -14.91 4.44 19.57
C ALA A 214 -14.50 3.95 20.98
N PRO A 215 -14.15 4.85 21.92
CA PRO A 215 -13.88 4.45 23.29
C PRO A 215 -15.11 3.77 23.91
N GLY A 216 -14.96 2.51 24.36
CA GLY A 216 -16.02 1.75 25.05
C GLY A 216 -16.68 0.62 24.23
N THR A 217 -16.24 0.38 22.99
CA THR A 217 -16.59 -0.82 22.19
C THR A 217 -15.53 -1.91 22.29
#